data_AF-A0A147FBM1-F1
#
_entry.id   AF-A0A147FBM1-F1
#
_cell.length_a   1.000
_cell.length_b   1.000
_cell.length_c   1.000
_cell.angle_alpha   90.00
_cell.angle_beta   90.00
_cell.angle_gamma   90.00
#
_symmetry.space_group_name_H-M   'P 1'
#
loop_
_entity.id
_entity.type
_entity.pdbx_description
1 polymer ?
#
loop_
_entity_poly.entity_id
_entity_poly.type
_entity_poly.pdbx_seq_one_letter_code
_entity_poly.pdbx_strand_id
1 'polypeptide(L)'
;MYSERHVDRIALIQTLRVDFGCSIADIRRLTDQIDRPDARAIDVMQSCQLIATGLRDVEDVDAHRLAQVTQMIREAGWPQIPSIAARALASALEASARAGFVYETDHLVGYARALDPFARRDIENVHPDATLDVLARALLVASAAQTRVFVAMNQLAHTSIAVSRNPSNASG
;
A
#
# COMPACT_ATOMS: atom_id res chain seq x y z
N MET A 1 36.22 3.00 -3.53
CA MET A 1 35.77 4.20 -2.80
C MET A 1 34.27 4.08 -2.57
N TYR A 2 33.79 4.42 -1.37
CA TYR A 2 32.34 4.52 -1.09
C TYR A 2 31.79 5.77 -1.79
N SER A 3 30.81 5.59 -2.67
CA SER A 3 30.05 6.70 -3.25
C SER A 3 28.80 6.98 -2.42
N GLU A 4 28.18 8.15 -2.59
CA GLU A 4 26.90 8.52 -1.94
C GLU A 4 25.81 7.46 -2.20
N ARG A 5 25.76 6.91 -3.42
CA ARG A 5 24.89 5.78 -3.77
C ARG A 5 25.10 4.54 -2.89
N HIS A 6 26.34 4.24 -2.48
CA HIS A 6 26.59 3.11 -1.58
C HIS A 6 26.05 3.38 -0.17
N VAL A 7 26.10 4.64 0.29
CA VAL A 7 25.51 5.05 1.58
C VAL A 7 23.99 4.90 1.52
N ASP A 8 23.36 5.40 0.46
CA ASP A 8 21.92 5.27 0.24
C ASP A 8 21.47 3.80 0.19
N ARG A 9 22.22 2.96 -0.53
CA ARG A 9 21.95 1.53 -0.63
C ARG A 9 22.05 0.83 0.72
N ILE A 10 23.07 1.14 1.53
CA ILE A 10 23.18 0.57 2.88
C ILE A 10 22.01 1.00 3.75
N ALA A 11 21.63 2.28 3.69
CA ALA A 11 20.50 2.80 4.44
C ALA A 11 19.19 2.11 4.05
N LEU A 12 18.94 1.88 2.76
CA LEU A 12 17.77 1.11 2.29
C LEU A 12 17.79 -0.33 2.81
N ILE A 13 18.91 -1.04 2.68
CA ILE A 13 19.04 -2.44 3.14
C ILE A 13 18.81 -2.53 4.65
N GLN A 14 19.36 -1.59 5.43
CA GLN A 14 19.14 -1.53 6.87
C GLN A 14 17.67 -1.32 7.21
N THR A 15 16.99 -0.36 6.57
CA THR A 15 15.55 -0.15 6.76
C THR A 15 14.76 -1.41 6.44
N LEU A 16 14.99 -2.05 5.28
CA LEU A 16 14.31 -3.29 4.89
C LEU A 16 14.51 -4.40 5.92
N ARG A 17 15.73 -4.57 6.43
CA ARG A 17 16.06 -5.68 7.34
C ARG A 17 15.61 -5.42 8.78
N VAL A 18 15.84 -4.21 9.28
CA VAL A 18 15.63 -3.87 10.70
C VAL A 18 14.19 -3.45 10.95
N ASP A 19 13.65 -2.57 10.11
CA ASP A 19 12.32 -1.99 10.35
C ASP A 19 11.21 -2.87 9.75
N PHE A 20 11.49 -3.53 8.62
CA PHE A 20 10.52 -4.35 7.89
C PHE A 20 10.77 -5.86 7.98
N GLY A 21 11.85 -6.30 8.64
CA GLY A 21 12.14 -7.73 8.83
C GLY A 21 12.32 -8.53 7.53
N CYS A 22 12.61 -7.87 6.40
CA CYS A 22 12.68 -8.52 5.10
C CYS A 22 13.77 -9.60 5.06
N SER A 23 13.48 -10.69 4.35
CA SER A 23 14.46 -11.74 4.10
C SER A 23 15.57 -11.22 3.16
N ILE A 24 16.72 -11.89 3.13
CA ILE A 24 17.79 -11.56 2.18
C ILE A 24 17.29 -11.67 0.73
N ALA A 25 16.37 -12.62 0.46
CA ALA A 25 15.79 -12.80 -0.87
C ALA A 25 14.89 -11.62 -1.27
N ASP A 26 14.09 -11.09 -0.36
CA ASP A 26 13.22 -9.93 -0.62
C ASP A 26 14.03 -8.65 -0.80
N ILE A 27 15.05 -8.45 0.05
CA ILE A 27 16.01 -7.34 -0.08
C ILE A 27 16.66 -7.39 -1.45
N ARG A 28 17.20 -8.57 -1.83
CA ARG A 28 17.84 -8.75 -3.13
C ARG A 28 16.88 -8.49 -4.29
N ARG A 29 15.63 -8.96 -4.20
CA ARG A 29 14.62 -8.73 -5.24
C ARG A 29 14.39 -7.23 -5.49
N LEU A 30 14.22 -6.45 -4.43
CA LEU A 30 14.01 -5.00 -4.55
C LEU A 30 15.26 -4.29 -5.06
N THR A 31 16.45 -4.64 -4.55
CA THR A 31 17.71 -4.02 -5.00
C THR A 31 18.04 -4.37 -6.46
N ASP A 32 17.83 -5.63 -6.86
CA ASP A 32 18.04 -6.07 -8.24
C ASP A 32 17.09 -5.34 -9.19
N GLN A 33 15.87 -5.03 -8.74
CA GLN A 33 14.92 -4.21 -9.49
C GLN A 33 15.37 -2.74 -9.60
N ILE A 34 15.90 -2.15 -8.53
CA ILE A 34 16.43 -0.78 -8.53
C ILE A 34 17.65 -0.65 -9.46
N ASP A 35 18.49 -1.68 -9.53
CA ASP A 35 19.71 -1.66 -10.33
C ASP A 35 19.49 -1.93 -11.83
N ARG A 36 18.24 -2.22 -12.25
CA ARG A 36 17.94 -2.39 -13.68
C ARG A 36 18.15 -1.07 -14.44
N PRO A 37 18.75 -1.10 -15.63
CA PRO A 37 18.94 0.11 -16.44
C PRO A 37 17.63 0.84 -16.79
N ASP A 38 16.53 0.10 -16.87
CA ASP A 38 15.18 0.56 -17.20
C ASP A 38 14.27 0.65 -15.96
N ALA A 39 14.84 0.65 -14.74
CA ALA A 39 14.06 0.73 -13.51
C ALA A 39 13.18 1.98 -13.47
N ARG A 40 11.86 1.78 -13.28
CA ARG A 40 10.89 2.87 -13.16
C ARG A 40 10.49 3.06 -11.70
N ALA A 41 10.36 4.31 -11.28
CA ALA A 41 9.91 4.67 -9.93
C ALA A 41 8.57 4.00 -9.55
N ILE A 42 7.64 3.86 -10.50
CA ILE A 42 6.35 3.21 -10.27
C ILE A 42 6.48 1.74 -9.87
N ASP A 43 7.41 1.00 -10.47
CA ASP A 43 7.60 -0.43 -10.17
C ASP A 43 8.23 -0.59 -8.78
N VAL A 44 9.18 0.29 -8.44
CA VAL A 44 9.82 0.34 -7.12
C VAL A 44 8.77 0.68 -6.05
N MET A 45 7.93 1.68 -6.32
CA MET A 45 6.85 2.07 -5.43
C MET A 45 5.88 0.93 -5.14
N GLN A 46 5.43 0.21 -6.16
CA GLN A 46 4.54 -0.94 -5.97
C GLN A 46 5.17 -2.00 -5.05
N SER A 47 6.47 -2.27 -5.21
CA SER A 47 7.19 -3.24 -4.38
C SER A 47 7.35 -2.75 -2.93
N CYS A 48 7.71 -1.48 -2.74
CA CYS A 48 7.81 -0.87 -1.41
C CYS A 48 6.47 -0.89 -0.67
N GLN A 49 5.36 -0.60 -1.36
CA GLN A 49 4.03 -0.59 -0.76
C GLN A 49 3.59 -1.98 -0.27
N LEU A 50 3.89 -3.05 -1.01
CA LEU A 50 3.63 -4.42 -0.53
C LEU A 50 4.40 -4.74 0.74
N ILE A 51 5.71 -4.42 0.75
CA ILE A 51 6.57 -4.63 1.93
C ILE A 51 6.01 -3.85 3.12
N ALA A 52 5.67 -2.57 2.92
CA ALA A 52 5.22 -1.69 4.00
C ALA A 52 3.84 -2.05 4.57
N THR A 53 2.95 -2.60 3.74
CA THR A 53 1.58 -2.97 4.14
C THR A 53 1.46 -4.43 4.56
N GLY A 54 2.45 -5.26 4.23
CA GLY A 54 2.37 -6.72 4.40
C GLY A 54 1.40 -7.40 3.43
N LEU A 55 0.83 -6.66 2.47
CA LEU A 55 0.06 -7.24 1.37
C LEU A 55 0.98 -8.07 0.48
N ARG A 56 0.42 -9.11 -0.14
CA ARG A 56 1.15 -10.01 -1.02
C ARG A 56 0.77 -9.74 -2.46
N ASP A 57 1.77 -9.80 -3.35
CA ASP A 57 1.49 -9.99 -4.77
C ASP A 57 1.01 -11.43 -4.96
N VAL A 58 -0.17 -11.57 -5.54
CA VAL A 58 -0.77 -12.85 -5.86
C VAL A 58 -0.94 -12.90 -7.36
N GLU A 59 -0.31 -13.88 -8.00
CA GLU A 59 -0.38 -14.05 -9.46
C GLU A 59 -1.72 -14.65 -9.90
N ASP A 60 -2.21 -15.65 -9.15
CA ASP A 60 -3.47 -16.33 -9.41
C ASP A 60 -4.59 -15.75 -8.52
N VAL A 61 -5.28 -14.75 -9.06
CA VAL A 61 -6.36 -14.04 -8.37
C VAL A 61 -7.69 -14.39 -9.00
N ASP A 62 -8.71 -14.62 -8.18
CA ASP A 62 -10.07 -14.85 -8.65
C ASP A 62 -10.51 -13.77 -9.67
N ALA A 63 -10.92 -14.23 -10.85
CA ALA A 63 -11.26 -13.36 -11.98
C ALA A 63 -12.47 -12.47 -11.69
N HIS A 64 -13.42 -12.95 -10.88
CA HIS A 64 -14.59 -12.16 -10.50
C HIS A 64 -14.21 -11.02 -9.56
N ARG A 65 -13.36 -11.26 -8.55
CA ARG A 65 -12.82 -10.21 -7.68
C ARG A 65 -11.95 -9.21 -8.44
N LEU A 66 -11.14 -9.66 -9.38
CA LEU A 66 -10.34 -8.75 -10.21
C LEU A 66 -11.22 -7.87 -11.11
N ALA A 67 -12.29 -8.42 -11.69
CA ALA A 67 -13.26 -7.66 -12.46
C ALA A 67 -14.00 -6.63 -11.60
N GLN A 68 -14.35 -7.00 -10.37
CA GLN A 68 -14.96 -6.10 -9.37
C GLN A 68 -14.05 -4.91 -9.04
N VAL A 69 -12.77 -5.16 -8.79
CA VAL A 69 -11.77 -4.10 -8.54
C VAL A 69 -11.58 -3.21 -9.78
N THR A 70 -11.55 -3.80 -10.98
CA THR A 70 -11.43 -3.05 -12.23
C THR A 70 -12.64 -2.13 -12.45
N GLN A 71 -13.85 -2.60 -12.12
CA GLN A 71 -15.05 -1.76 -12.15
C GLN A 71 -14.96 -0.61 -11.15
N MET A 72 -14.54 -0.87 -9.91
CA MET A 72 -14.33 0.17 -8.90
C MET A 72 -13.32 1.23 -9.37
N ILE A 73 -12.17 0.83 -9.92
CA ILE A 73 -11.15 1.77 -10.46
C ILE A 73 -11.77 2.68 -11.52
N ARG A 74 -12.54 2.11 -12.45
CA ARG A 74 -13.22 2.87 -13.52
C ARG A 74 -14.23 3.87 -12.95
N GLU A 75 -15.05 3.47 -12.00
CA GLU A 75 -16.11 4.31 -11.41
C GLU A 75 -15.58 5.37 -10.44
N ALA A 76 -14.39 5.15 -9.88
CA ALA A 76 -13.63 6.16 -9.13
C ALA A 76 -12.92 7.18 -10.05
N GLY A 77 -12.87 6.93 -11.36
CA GLY A 77 -12.18 7.80 -12.32
C GLY A 77 -10.66 7.65 -12.29
N TRP A 78 -10.15 6.56 -11.72
CA TRP A 78 -8.71 6.28 -11.66
C TRP A 78 -8.21 5.65 -12.96
N PRO A 79 -6.93 5.88 -13.34
CA PRO A 79 -6.34 5.24 -14.51
C PRO A 79 -6.41 3.71 -14.42
N GLN A 80 -6.95 3.08 -15.46
CA GLN A 80 -7.02 1.63 -15.56
C GLN A 80 -5.67 1.07 -16.05
N ILE A 81 -4.76 0.86 -15.12
CA ILE A 81 -3.47 0.23 -15.37
C ILE A 81 -3.38 -1.13 -14.67
N PRO A 82 -2.75 -2.14 -15.28
CA PRO A 82 -2.36 -3.34 -14.54
C PRO A 82 -1.49 -2.92 -13.36
N SER A 83 -1.87 -3.32 -12.15
CA SER A 83 -1.11 -2.98 -10.95
C SER A 83 -1.12 -4.13 -9.95
N ILE A 84 -0.04 -4.23 -9.19
CA ILE A 84 0.06 -5.21 -8.11
C ILE A 84 -0.98 -4.91 -7.02
N ALA A 85 -1.25 -3.62 -6.77
CA ALA A 85 -2.26 -3.18 -5.80
C ALA A 85 -3.68 -3.68 -6.15
N ALA A 86 -4.06 -3.68 -7.44
CA ALA A 86 -5.36 -4.20 -7.86
C ALA A 86 -5.50 -5.71 -7.57
N ARG A 87 -4.44 -6.50 -7.82
CA ARG A 87 -4.40 -7.93 -7.50
C ARG A 87 -4.44 -8.19 -6.01
N ALA A 88 -3.65 -7.43 -5.23
CA ALA A 88 -3.63 -7.54 -3.78
C ALA A 88 -5.01 -7.23 -3.16
N LEU A 89 -5.69 -6.19 -3.65
CA LEU A 89 -7.06 -5.87 -3.20
C LEU A 89 -8.05 -6.98 -3.56
N ALA A 90 -8.02 -7.49 -4.79
CA ALA A 90 -8.90 -8.58 -5.19
C ALA A 90 -8.68 -9.85 -4.36
N SER A 91 -7.43 -10.19 -4.03
CA SER A 91 -7.11 -11.30 -3.12
C SER A 91 -7.60 -11.05 -1.68
N ALA A 92 -7.50 -9.81 -1.18
CA ALA A 92 -8.04 -9.44 0.12
C ALA A 92 -9.57 -9.58 0.16
N LEU A 93 -10.28 -9.15 -0.89
CA LEU A 93 -11.73 -9.31 -1.01
C LEU A 93 -12.15 -10.79 -1.05
N GLU A 94 -11.39 -11.63 -1.75
CA GLU A 94 -11.61 -13.08 -1.74
C GLU A 94 -11.45 -13.69 -0.34
N ALA A 95 -10.41 -13.29 0.40
CA ALA A 95 -10.19 -13.74 1.78
C ALA A 95 -11.33 -13.27 2.72
N SER A 96 -11.77 -12.01 2.59
CA SER A 96 -12.91 -11.48 3.35
C SER A 96 -14.21 -12.23 3.04
N ALA A 97 -14.48 -12.52 1.76
CA ALA A 97 -15.66 -13.27 1.37
C ALA A 97 -15.68 -14.69 1.97
N ARG A 98 -14.53 -15.37 2.02
CA ARG A 98 -14.39 -16.68 2.70
C ARG A 98 -14.66 -16.60 4.20
N ALA A 99 -14.42 -15.45 4.83
CA ALA A 99 -14.75 -15.19 6.23
C ALA A 99 -16.20 -14.68 6.44
N GLY A 100 -17.03 -14.62 5.40
CA GLY A 100 -18.42 -14.15 5.46
C GLY A 100 -18.61 -12.64 5.32
N PHE A 101 -17.54 -11.89 5.03
CA PHE A 101 -17.60 -10.44 4.82
C PHE A 101 -17.54 -10.12 3.32
N VAL A 102 -18.69 -9.90 2.71
CA VAL A 102 -18.81 -9.54 1.29
C VAL A 102 -18.88 -8.01 1.16
N TYR A 103 -18.04 -7.46 0.27
CA TYR A 103 -18.06 -6.04 -0.07
C TYR A 103 -18.69 -5.86 -1.45
N GLU A 104 -19.72 -5.02 -1.51
CA GLU A 104 -20.34 -4.59 -2.76
C GLU A 104 -19.48 -3.53 -3.48
N THR A 105 -19.53 -3.51 -4.80
CA THR A 105 -18.73 -2.58 -5.62
C THR A 105 -18.97 -1.12 -5.25
N ASP A 106 -20.22 -0.72 -5.03
CA ASP A 106 -20.57 0.66 -4.66
C ASP A 106 -19.91 1.09 -3.34
N HIS A 107 -19.76 0.17 -2.39
CA HIS A 107 -19.07 0.44 -1.14
C HIS A 107 -17.57 0.68 -1.38
N LEU A 108 -16.95 -0.13 -2.23
CA LEU A 108 -15.55 0.04 -2.62
C LEU A 108 -15.32 1.35 -3.37
N VAL A 109 -16.26 1.76 -4.23
CA VAL A 109 -16.21 3.07 -4.91
C VAL A 109 -16.30 4.22 -3.90
N GLY A 110 -17.12 4.06 -2.85
CA GLY A 110 -17.15 4.99 -1.72
C GLY A 110 -15.79 5.14 -1.03
N TYR A 111 -15.11 4.03 -0.75
CA TYR A 111 -13.75 4.06 -0.20
C TYR A 111 -12.75 4.71 -1.16
N ALA A 112 -12.77 4.34 -2.44
CA ALA A 112 -11.86 4.92 -3.43
C ALA A 112 -12.00 6.44 -3.52
N ARG A 113 -13.24 6.95 -3.59
CA ARG A 113 -13.51 8.40 -3.61
C ARG A 113 -13.07 9.11 -2.33
N ALA A 114 -13.23 8.48 -1.18
CA ALA A 114 -12.75 9.03 0.09
C ALA A 114 -11.21 9.07 0.16
N LEU A 115 -10.53 8.12 -0.48
CA LEU A 115 -9.07 8.03 -0.51
C LEU A 115 -8.41 8.98 -1.53
N ASP A 116 -9.09 9.36 -2.62
CA ASP A 116 -8.55 10.20 -3.71
C ASP A 116 -7.80 11.47 -3.23
N PRO A 117 -8.37 12.33 -2.35
CA PRO A 117 -7.67 13.55 -1.93
C PRO A 117 -6.40 13.26 -1.11
N PHE A 118 -6.37 12.17 -0.35
CA PHE A 118 -5.19 11.77 0.41
C PHE A 118 -4.10 11.24 -0.53
N ALA A 119 -4.47 10.34 -1.44
CA ALA A 119 -3.55 9.77 -2.41
C ALA A 119 -2.86 10.83 -3.28
N ARG A 120 -3.59 11.88 -3.71
CA ARG A 120 -3.02 13.01 -4.45
C ARG A 120 -1.94 13.73 -3.64
N ARG A 121 -2.27 14.08 -2.39
CA ARG A 121 -1.34 14.77 -1.48
C ARG A 121 -0.11 13.92 -1.17
N ASP A 122 -0.25 12.61 -1.04
CA ASP A 122 0.88 11.72 -0.76
C ASP A 122 1.88 11.69 -1.91
N ILE A 123 1.40 11.68 -3.15
CA ILE A 123 2.26 11.68 -4.35
C ILE A 123 2.92 13.05 -4.58
N GLU A 124 2.24 14.17 -4.26
CA GLU A 124 2.83 15.51 -4.36
C GLU A 124 4.08 15.70 -3.47
N ASN A 125 4.19 14.94 -2.37
CA ASN A 125 5.33 15.01 -1.45
C ASN A 125 6.52 14.13 -1.87
N VAL A 126 6.44 13.43 -3.01
CA VAL A 126 7.54 12.62 -3.52
C VAL A 126 8.55 13.50 -4.26
N HIS A 127 9.77 13.60 -3.74
CA HIS A 127 10.84 14.41 -4.33
C HIS A 127 11.37 13.80 -5.65
N PRO A 128 11.32 14.52 -6.79
CA PRO A 128 11.66 13.98 -8.11
C PRO A 128 13.16 13.77 -8.34
N ASP A 129 14.03 14.46 -7.60
CA ASP A 129 15.48 14.44 -7.83
C ASP A 129 16.24 13.38 -7.00
N ALA A 130 15.52 12.56 -6.23
CA ALA A 130 16.13 11.53 -5.39
C ALA A 130 16.57 10.30 -6.19
N THR A 131 17.63 9.62 -5.72
CA THR A 131 17.97 8.28 -6.23
C THR A 131 16.83 7.30 -5.94
N LEU A 132 16.69 6.24 -6.75
CA LEU A 132 15.68 5.20 -6.51
C LEU A 132 15.84 4.52 -5.14
N ASP A 133 17.06 4.47 -4.59
CA ASP A 133 17.33 3.96 -3.25
C ASP A 133 16.74 4.86 -2.16
N VAL A 134 16.95 6.19 -2.26
CA VAL A 134 16.37 7.18 -1.35
C VAL A 134 14.86 7.21 -1.47
N LEU A 135 14.33 7.17 -2.70
CA LEU A 135 12.91 7.10 -2.97
C LEU A 135 12.28 5.84 -2.35
N ALA A 136 12.88 4.67 -2.57
CA ALA A 136 12.39 3.40 -2.01
C ALA A 136 12.33 3.46 -0.48
N ARG A 137 13.38 3.98 0.17
CA ARG A 137 13.42 4.12 1.63
C ARG A 137 12.33 5.05 2.14
N ALA A 138 12.14 6.20 1.48
CA ALA A 138 11.11 7.17 1.85
C ALA A 138 9.70 6.57 1.70
N LEU A 139 9.43 5.88 0.59
CA LEU A 139 8.15 5.23 0.33
C LEU A 139 7.84 4.14 1.37
N LEU A 140 8.81 3.29 1.72
CA LEU A 140 8.65 2.27 2.75
C LEU A 140 8.19 2.89 4.09
N VAL A 141 8.92 3.89 4.57
CA VAL A 141 8.63 4.55 5.86
C VAL A 141 7.29 5.28 5.81
N ALA A 142 7.03 6.02 4.75
CA ALA A 142 5.79 6.79 4.59
C ALA A 142 4.56 5.88 4.51
N SER A 143 4.59 4.85 3.67
CA SER A 143 3.48 3.90 3.53
C SER A 143 3.21 3.12 4.82
N ALA A 144 4.25 2.75 5.56
CA ALA A 144 4.09 2.06 6.85
C ALA A 144 3.50 2.98 7.93
N ALA A 145 3.93 4.24 7.98
CA ALA A 145 3.36 5.24 8.88
C ALA A 145 1.88 5.50 8.55
N GLN A 146 1.58 5.72 7.26
CA GLN A 146 0.22 5.95 6.80
C GLN A 146 -0.71 4.78 7.09
N THR A 147 -0.28 3.54 6.82
CA THR A 147 -1.08 2.34 7.09
C THR A 147 -1.46 2.25 8.56
N ARG A 148 -0.50 2.51 9.47
CA ARG A 148 -0.76 2.53 10.92
C ARG A 148 -1.77 3.60 11.31
N VAL A 149 -1.66 4.80 10.73
CA VAL A 149 -2.61 5.90 10.97
C VAL A 149 -4.01 5.51 10.48
N PHE A 150 -4.15 4.96 9.27
CA PHE A 150 -5.47 4.54 8.76
C PHE A 150 -6.10 3.44 9.60
N VAL A 151 -5.34 2.44 10.02
CA VAL A 151 -5.84 1.39 10.91
C VAL A 151 -6.32 2.00 12.24
N ALA A 152 -5.51 2.86 12.87
CA ALA A 152 -5.88 3.52 14.13
C ALA A 152 -7.13 4.40 13.99
N MET A 153 -7.21 5.18 12.91
CA MET A 153 -8.36 6.02 12.59
C MET A 153 -9.63 5.20 12.37
N ASN A 154 -9.53 4.06 11.67
CA ASN A 154 -10.66 3.16 11.47
C ASN A 154 -11.21 2.62 12.80
N GLN A 155 -10.33 2.20 13.72
CA GLN A 155 -10.75 1.76 15.05
C GLN A 155 -11.37 2.89 15.86
N LEU A 156 -10.79 4.09 15.82
CA LEU A 156 -11.33 5.27 16.49
C LEU A 156 -12.72 5.64 15.95
N ALA A 157 -12.91 5.60 14.64
CA ALA A 157 -14.20 5.88 14.00
C ALA A 157 -15.28 4.88 14.43
N HIS A 158 -14.96 3.59 14.47
CA HIS A 158 -15.88 2.56 14.99
C HIS A 158 -16.26 2.82 16.44
N THR A 159 -15.29 3.09 17.33
CA THR A 159 -15.53 3.40 18.73
C THR A 159 -16.43 4.64 18.88
N SER A 160 -16.11 5.71 18.16
CA SER A 160 -16.89 6.96 18.20
C SER A 160 -18.35 6.74 17.78
N ILE A 161 -18.57 6.07 16.64
CA ILE A 161 -19.93 5.79 16.14
C ILE A 161 -20.69 4.86 17.10
N ALA A 162 -20.03 3.84 17.65
CA ALA A 162 -20.65 2.93 18.61
C ALA A 162 -21.13 3.66 19.88
N VAL A 163 -20.32 4.57 20.40
CA VAL A 163 -20.68 5.42 21.56
C VAL A 163 -21.80 6.40 21.20
N SER A 164 -21.74 7.06 20.03
CA SER A 164 -22.81 7.98 19.61
C SER A 164 -24.15 7.27 19.42
N ARG A 165 -24.15 6.00 19.01
CA ARG A 165 -25.37 5.18 18.89
C ARG A 165 -25.86 4.62 20.22
N ASN A 166 -24.97 4.42 21.19
CA ASN A 166 -25.26 3.92 22.54
C ASN A 166 -24.59 4.80 23.61
N PRO A 167 -25.16 5.98 23.95
CA PRO A 167 -24.54 6.96 24.85
C PRO A 167 -24.22 6.42 26.25
N SER A 168 -24.92 5.37 26.69
CA SER A 168 -24.67 4.65 27.94
C SER A 168 -23.30 3.95 27.99
N ASN A 169 -22.63 3.76 26.86
CA ASN A 169 -21.29 3.16 26.78
C ASN A 169 -20.16 4.20 26.95
N ALA A 170 -20.47 5.49 27.08
CA ALA A 170 -19.49 6.56 27.27
C ALA A 170 -18.99 6.70 28.72
N SER A 171 -19.59 5.96 29.66
CA SER A 171 -19.36 6.10 31.11
C SER A 171 -18.52 4.97 31.74
N GLY A 172 -17.76 4.23 30.92
CA GLY A 172 -16.87 3.15 31.36
C GLY A 172 -15.39 3.57 31.41
#